data_AF-A0A822GSX9-F1
#
_entry.id   AF-A0A822GSX9-F1
#
_cell.length_a   1.000
_cell.length_b   1.000
_cell.length_c   1.000
_cell.angle_alpha   90.00
_cell.angle_beta   90.00
_cell.angle_gamma   90.00
#
_symmetry.space_group_name_H-M   'P 1'
#
loop_
_entity.id
_entity.type
_entity.pdbx_description
1 polymer ?
#
loop_
_entity_poly.entity_id
_entity_poly.type
_entity_poly.pdbx_seq_one_letter_code
_entity_poly.pdbx_strand_id
1 'polypeptide(L)'
;LQNNVGMTEELVDKEGYPRNDIDLVRVRQIRQRVICLQNDHKALMKQIEAGLIQVHENNPSNTTESITTAPINASLPHKEPFLRVDIVSTQSPAEIAGLHVGDLICRIGTIRKDNFRTIQDVASLVNNS
;
A
#
# COMPACT_ATOMS: atom_id res chain seq x y z
N LEU A 1 -17.89 -4.33 27.26
CA LEU A 1 -18.45 -5.67 26.96
C LEU A 1 -19.17 -6.14 28.21
N GLN A 2 -20.41 -5.66 28.40
CA GLN A 2 -21.28 -6.19 29.45
C GLN A 2 -21.80 -7.53 28.92
N ASN A 3 -21.48 -8.59 29.65
CA ASN A 3 -21.75 -10.00 29.36
C ASN A 3 -20.72 -10.60 28.38
N ASN A 4 -19.77 -11.36 28.93
CA ASN A 4 -18.73 -12.13 28.23
C ASN A 4 -19.34 -13.09 27.19
N VAL A 5 -19.73 -12.59 26.03
CA VAL A 5 -20.19 -13.42 24.92
C VAL A 5 -19.52 -12.93 23.65
N GLY A 6 -18.48 -13.66 23.23
CA GLY A 6 -17.79 -13.43 21.96
C GLY A 6 -18.64 -13.77 20.72
N MET A 7 -18.03 -13.83 19.54
CA MET A 7 -18.73 -14.19 18.29
C MET A 7 -19.03 -15.69 18.16
N THR A 8 -18.25 -16.54 18.82
CA THR A 8 -18.23 -18.00 18.62
C THR A 8 -18.82 -18.79 19.78
N GLU A 9 -18.98 -18.16 20.94
CA GLU A 9 -19.47 -18.83 22.13
C GLU A 9 -20.92 -19.29 21.97
N GLU A 10 -21.28 -20.38 22.65
CA GLU A 10 -22.65 -20.88 22.64
C GLU A 10 -23.61 -19.84 23.25
N LEU A 11 -24.89 -19.97 22.96
CA LEU A 11 -25.95 -19.09 23.49
C LEU A 11 -26.91 -19.85 24.41
N VAL A 12 -26.51 -21.06 24.76
CA VAL A 12 -27.26 -22.05 25.52
C VAL A 12 -26.44 -22.39 26.76
N ASP A 13 -27.11 -22.75 27.84
CA ASP A 13 -26.47 -23.24 29.06
C ASP A 13 -26.13 -24.75 28.96
N LYS A 14 -25.62 -25.31 30.06
CA LYS A 14 -25.20 -26.72 30.14
C LYS A 14 -26.36 -27.70 30.07
N GLU A 15 -27.57 -27.26 30.33
CA GLU A 15 -28.79 -28.07 30.34
C GLU A 15 -29.53 -28.01 29.00
N GLY A 16 -29.06 -27.16 28.07
CA GLY A 16 -29.66 -27.02 26.74
C GLY A 16 -30.70 -25.90 26.66
N TYR A 17 -30.82 -25.06 27.70
CA TYR A 17 -31.78 -23.96 27.74
C TYR A 17 -31.16 -22.61 27.32
N PRO A 18 -31.98 -21.69 26.77
CA PRO A 18 -31.52 -20.35 26.43
C PRO A 18 -30.97 -19.65 27.68
N ARG A 19 -29.75 -19.12 27.56
CA ARG A 19 -29.09 -18.42 28.67
C ARG A 19 -29.88 -17.20 29.12
N ASN A 20 -30.15 -17.13 30.43
CA ASN A 20 -30.90 -16.03 31.04
C ASN A 20 -30.02 -14.85 31.47
N ASP A 21 -28.70 -15.04 31.52
CA ASP A 21 -27.73 -13.99 31.87
C ASP A 21 -27.46 -13.00 30.72
N ILE A 22 -27.99 -13.26 29.51
CA ILE A 22 -27.70 -12.49 28.30
C ILE A 22 -28.93 -12.21 27.45
N ASP A 23 -28.93 -11.07 26.75
CA ASP A 23 -29.93 -10.77 25.73
C ASP A 23 -29.58 -11.49 24.40
N LEU A 24 -30.14 -12.69 24.24
CA LEU A 24 -29.91 -13.56 23.09
C LEU A 24 -30.30 -12.94 21.76
N VAL A 25 -31.39 -12.17 21.74
CA VAL A 25 -31.90 -11.54 20.52
C VAL A 25 -30.91 -10.48 20.06
N ARG A 26 -30.47 -9.63 20.98
CA ARG A 26 -29.48 -8.60 20.68
C ARG A 26 -28.14 -9.20 20.27
N VAL A 27 -27.65 -10.22 20.99
CA VAL A 27 -26.39 -10.90 20.63
C VAL A 27 -26.49 -11.51 19.23
N ARG A 28 -27.60 -12.17 18.89
CA ARG A 28 -27.80 -12.77 17.56
C ARG A 28 -27.82 -11.71 16.46
N GLN A 29 -28.49 -10.58 16.68
CA GLN A 29 -28.52 -9.46 15.73
C GLN A 29 -27.12 -8.86 15.52
N ILE A 30 -26.38 -8.63 16.60
CA ILE A 30 -25.01 -8.11 16.52
C ILE A 30 -24.10 -9.09 15.78
N ARG A 31 -24.13 -10.38 16.13
CA ARG A 31 -23.33 -11.42 15.45
C ARG A 31 -23.64 -11.47 13.96
N GLN A 32 -24.92 -11.48 13.60
CA GLN A 32 -25.33 -11.47 12.20
C GLN A 32 -24.77 -10.25 11.46
N ARG A 33 -24.90 -9.06 12.05
CA ARG A 33 -24.37 -7.82 11.45
C ARG A 33 -22.86 -7.87 11.26
N VAL A 34 -22.12 -8.35 12.26
CA VAL A 34 -20.67 -8.50 12.18
C VAL A 34 -20.28 -9.49 11.07
N ILE A 35 -20.96 -10.63 10.98
CA ILE A 35 -20.70 -11.62 9.93
C ILE A 35 -20.94 -11.04 8.53
N CYS A 36 -22.05 -10.32 8.34
CA CYS A 36 -22.32 -9.64 7.07
C CYS A 36 -21.18 -8.66 6.71
N LEU A 37 -20.79 -7.79 7.65
CA LEU A 37 -19.69 -6.84 7.42
C LEU A 37 -18.35 -7.53 7.11
N GLN A 38 -18.04 -8.62 7.80
CA GLN A 38 -16.82 -9.39 7.55
C GLN A 38 -16.83 -10.05 6.15
N ASN A 39 -17.99 -10.59 5.74
CA ASN A 39 -18.15 -11.17 4.41
C ASN A 39 -18.02 -10.10 3.32
N ASP A 40 -18.65 -8.95 3.51
CA ASP A 40 -18.58 -7.82 2.57
C ASP A 40 -17.14 -7.31 2.45
N HIS A 41 -16.45 -7.14 3.58
CA HIS A 41 -15.04 -6.76 3.61
C HIS A 41 -14.16 -7.79 2.86
N LYS A 42 -14.36 -9.08 3.11
CA LYS A 42 -13.62 -10.15 2.41
C LYS A 42 -13.89 -10.11 0.90
N ALA A 43 -15.12 -9.84 0.48
CA ALA A 43 -15.46 -9.70 -0.93
C ALA A 43 -14.79 -8.49 -1.58
N LEU A 44 -14.79 -7.33 -0.90
CA LEU A 44 -14.12 -6.12 -1.37
C LEU A 44 -12.61 -6.31 -1.47
N MET A 45 -11.98 -6.92 -0.48
CA MET A 45 -10.54 -7.22 -0.53
C MET A 45 -10.17 -8.12 -1.71
N LYS A 46 -11.00 -9.12 -2.01
CA LYS A 46 -10.80 -10.00 -3.17
C LYS A 46 -10.89 -9.22 -4.50
N GLN A 47 -11.79 -8.24 -4.60
CA GLN A 47 -11.90 -7.39 -5.79
C GLN A 47 -10.67 -6.49 -5.94
N ILE A 48 -10.19 -5.91 -4.83
CA ILE A 48 -8.97 -5.09 -4.82
C ILE A 48 -7.76 -5.91 -5.25
N GLU A 49 -7.60 -7.12 -4.70
CA GLU A 49 -6.53 -8.06 -5.08
C GLU A 49 -6.56 -8.36 -6.58
N ALA A 50 -7.73 -8.69 -7.13
CA ALA A 50 -7.88 -8.97 -8.56
C ALA A 50 -7.53 -7.75 -9.43
N GLY A 51 -7.99 -6.55 -9.05
CA GLY A 51 -7.65 -5.31 -9.75
C GLY A 51 -6.15 -4.98 -9.68
N LEU A 52 -5.51 -5.25 -8.54
CA LEU A 52 -4.07 -5.04 -8.37
C LEU A 52 -3.27 -5.96 -9.28
N ILE A 53 -3.62 -7.26 -9.34
CA ILE A 53 -2.98 -8.23 -10.25
C ILE A 53 -3.14 -7.76 -11.70
N GLN A 54 -4.35 -7.38 -12.11
CA GLN A 54 -4.61 -6.89 -13.46
C GLN A 54 -3.75 -5.67 -13.82
N VAL A 55 -3.56 -4.71 -12.92
CA VAL A 55 -2.69 -3.55 -13.18
C VAL A 55 -1.22 -3.98 -13.33
N HIS A 56 -0.75 -4.93 -12.52
CA HIS A 56 0.63 -5.43 -12.61
C HIS A 56 0.86 -6.24 -13.90
N GLU A 57 -0.09 -7.06 -14.32
CA GLU A 57 -0.01 -7.82 -15.58
C GLU A 57 0.04 -6.88 -16.80
N ASN A 58 -0.73 -5.79 -16.78
CA ASN A 58 -0.75 -4.80 -17.85
C ASN A 58 0.43 -3.81 -17.81
N ASN A 59 1.27 -3.86 -16.77
CA ASN A 59 2.46 -3.04 -16.65
C ASN A 59 3.67 -3.85 -16.16
N PRO A 60 4.30 -4.64 -17.06
CA PRO A 60 5.46 -5.47 -16.71
C PRO A 60 6.72 -4.66 -16.32
N SER A 61 6.67 -3.33 -16.35
CA SER A 61 7.85 -2.48 -16.08
C SER A 61 8.18 -2.27 -14.60
N ASN A 62 7.40 -2.84 -13.67
CA ASN A 62 7.56 -2.67 -12.22
C ASN A 62 7.70 -3.99 -11.42
N THR A 63 8.11 -5.10 -12.06
CA THR A 63 8.28 -6.38 -11.35
C THR A 63 9.74 -6.81 -11.38
N THR A 64 10.55 -6.35 -10.41
CA THR A 64 11.68 -7.14 -9.86
C THR A 64 12.28 -6.46 -8.63
N GLU A 65 11.60 -6.62 -7.49
CA GLU A 65 12.30 -6.73 -6.20
C GLU A 65 11.78 -7.98 -5.50
N SER A 66 12.26 -9.13 -5.96
CA SER A 66 12.21 -10.35 -5.17
C SER A 66 13.61 -10.93 -5.07
N ILE A 67 13.99 -11.16 -3.83
CA ILE A 67 15.32 -11.43 -3.31
C ILE A 67 15.73 -12.84 -3.73
N THR A 68 16.66 -13.01 -4.69
CA THR A 68 17.43 -14.25 -4.81
C THR A 68 18.81 -13.99 -5.46
N THR A 69 19.85 -14.29 -4.69
CA THR A 69 21.28 -14.30 -5.02
C THR A 69 21.63 -15.12 -6.28
N ALA A 70 22.12 -14.49 -7.36
CA ALA A 70 22.97 -15.04 -8.44
C ALA A 70 23.37 -13.93 -9.46
N PRO A 71 24.46 -14.05 -10.24
CA PRO A 71 25.35 -12.94 -10.61
C PRO A 71 24.91 -12.07 -11.80
N ILE A 72 25.11 -10.75 -11.65
CA ILE A 72 25.63 -9.76 -12.64
C ILE A 72 25.53 -10.14 -14.13
N ASN A 73 24.45 -9.67 -14.77
CA ASN A 73 24.43 -8.98 -16.08
C ASN A 73 23.00 -8.87 -16.66
N ALA A 74 22.00 -8.66 -15.80
CA ALA A 74 20.76 -8.07 -16.27
C ALA A 74 21.05 -6.57 -16.48
N SER A 75 21.28 -6.17 -17.73
CA SER A 75 21.16 -4.77 -18.10
C SER A 75 19.75 -4.33 -17.76
N LEU A 76 19.55 -3.80 -16.55
CA LEU A 76 18.43 -2.95 -16.19
C LEU A 76 18.14 -2.04 -17.39
N PRO A 77 16.88 -1.70 -17.71
CA PRO A 77 16.65 -0.60 -18.63
C PRO A 77 17.38 0.60 -18.05
N HIS A 78 18.54 0.95 -18.62
CA HIS A 78 19.41 2.00 -18.11
C HIS A 78 18.61 3.28 -18.30
N LYS A 79 17.92 3.73 -17.25
CA LYS A 79 17.22 5.00 -17.28
C LYS A 79 18.31 6.05 -17.37
N GLU A 80 18.49 6.61 -18.56
CA GLU A 80 19.55 7.57 -18.81
C GLU A 80 19.37 8.77 -17.87
N PRO A 81 20.36 9.08 -17.02
CA PRO A 81 20.27 10.25 -16.16
C PRO A 81 20.27 11.53 -17.02
N PHE A 82 19.48 12.51 -16.60
CA PHE A 82 19.34 13.78 -17.32
C PHE A 82 19.60 14.99 -16.43
N LEU A 83 19.73 14.79 -15.11
CA LEU A 83 20.06 15.81 -14.12
C LEU A 83 21.14 15.28 -13.18
N ARG A 84 21.99 16.20 -12.69
CA ARG A 84 22.97 15.95 -11.64
C ARG A 84 22.70 16.89 -10.49
N VAL A 85 22.75 16.38 -9.27
CA VAL A 85 22.64 17.20 -8.06
C VAL A 85 23.92 17.99 -7.87
N ASP A 86 23.82 19.32 -7.91
CA ASP A 86 24.97 20.20 -7.77
C ASP A 86 25.20 20.64 -6.31
N ILE A 87 24.11 20.94 -5.59
CA ILE A 87 24.16 21.45 -4.22
C ILE A 87 23.01 20.83 -3.41
N VAL A 88 23.33 20.44 -2.17
CA VAL A 88 22.36 20.06 -1.14
C VAL A 88 22.66 20.91 0.10
N SER A 89 21.65 21.59 0.63
CA SER A 89 21.79 22.42 1.84
C SER A 89 21.70 21.57 3.10
N THR A 90 22.47 21.94 4.13
CA THR A 90 22.45 21.26 5.43
C THR A 90 21.08 21.37 6.10
N GLN A 91 20.59 20.28 6.69
CA GLN A 91 19.28 20.13 7.31
C GLN A 91 18.09 20.38 6.35
N SER A 92 18.31 20.26 5.03
CA SER A 92 17.23 20.38 4.05
C SER A 92 16.44 19.08 3.92
N PRO A 93 15.19 19.12 3.42
CA PRO A 93 14.42 17.90 3.12
C PRO A 93 15.16 16.94 2.18
N ALA A 94 15.96 17.47 1.25
CA ALA A 94 16.74 16.67 0.31
C ALA A 94 17.86 15.89 1.02
N GLU A 95 18.57 16.49 1.98
CA GLU A 95 19.60 15.79 2.75
C GLU A 95 18.99 14.71 3.65
N ILE A 96 17.87 15.02 4.32
CA ILE A 96 17.16 14.06 5.19
C ILE A 96 16.62 12.88 4.36
N ALA A 97 16.22 13.14 3.12
CA ALA A 97 15.82 12.10 2.17
C ALA A 97 17.00 11.30 1.59
N GLY A 98 18.25 11.64 1.94
CA GLY A 98 19.47 10.94 1.53
C GLY A 98 20.01 11.34 0.16
N LEU A 99 19.61 12.51 -0.37
CA LEU A 99 20.14 13.03 -1.62
C LEU A 99 21.53 13.66 -1.39
N HIS A 100 22.50 13.32 -2.23
CA HIS A 100 23.88 13.81 -2.13
C HIS A 100 24.30 14.59 -3.37
N VAL A 101 25.29 15.48 -3.18
CA VAL A 101 25.95 16.17 -4.29
C VAL A 101 26.62 15.14 -5.20
N GLY A 102 26.39 15.26 -6.50
CA GLY A 102 26.89 14.34 -7.51
C GLY A 102 25.90 13.24 -7.91
N ASP A 103 24.78 13.09 -7.19
CA ASP A 103 23.75 12.11 -7.54
C ASP A 103 23.19 12.39 -8.94
N LEU A 104 22.97 11.31 -9.68
CA LEU A 104 22.40 11.34 -11.02
C LEU A 104 20.92 10.99 -10.97
N ILE A 105 20.09 11.92 -11.43
CA ILE A 105 18.63 11.77 -11.40
C ILE A 105 18.15 11.26 -12.75
N CYS A 106 17.47 10.12 -12.69
CA CYS A 106 16.88 9.44 -13.86
C CYS A 106 15.40 9.80 -14.08
N ARG A 107 14.69 10.30 -13.05
CA ARG A 107 13.26 10.63 -13.11
C ARG A 107 12.85 11.54 -11.94
N ILE A 108 11.95 12.50 -12.18
CA ILE A 108 11.30 13.31 -11.14
C ILE A 108 9.79 13.28 -11.39
N GLY A 109 9.04 12.55 -10.56
CA GLY A 109 7.59 12.34 -10.74
C GLY A 109 7.22 11.83 -12.15
N THR A 110 6.64 12.68 -12.99
CA THR A 110 6.29 12.36 -14.39
C THR A 110 7.37 12.78 -15.40
N ILE A 111 8.36 13.57 -14.98
CA ILE A 111 9.43 14.08 -15.83
C ILE A 111 10.54 13.03 -15.97
N ARG A 112 10.93 12.79 -17.22
CA ARG A 112 11.98 11.86 -17.66
C ARG A 112 12.83 12.55 -18.73
N LYS A 113 13.94 11.93 -19.13
CA LYS A 113 14.83 12.47 -20.17
C LYS A 113 14.09 12.82 -21.48
N ASP A 114 13.08 12.03 -21.85
CA ASP A 114 12.29 12.21 -23.07
C ASP A 114 11.38 13.45 -23.05
N ASN A 115 10.98 13.94 -21.88
CA ASN A 115 10.07 15.08 -21.74
C ASN A 115 10.68 16.24 -20.93
N PHE A 116 11.96 16.17 -20.60
CA PHE A 116 12.64 17.26 -19.89
C PHE A 116 13.05 18.35 -20.88
N ARG A 117 12.50 19.56 -20.72
CA ARG A 117 12.86 20.71 -21.55
C ARG A 117 13.68 21.72 -20.76
N THR A 118 13.17 22.12 -19.59
CA THR A 118 13.82 23.13 -18.77
C THR A 118 13.64 22.84 -17.28
N ILE A 119 14.51 23.40 -16.43
CA ILE A 119 14.46 23.21 -14.98
C ILE A 119 13.16 23.76 -14.36
N GLN A 120 12.48 24.71 -15.02
CA GLN A 120 11.16 25.21 -14.61
C GLN A 120 10.09 24.12 -14.59
N ASP A 121 10.20 23.10 -15.45
CA ASP A 121 9.25 21.97 -15.47
C ASP A 121 9.31 21.21 -14.13
N VAL A 122 10.52 21.02 -13.61
CA VAL A 122 10.77 20.39 -12.31
C VAL A 122 10.24 21.26 -11.18
N ALA A 123 10.53 22.57 -11.20
CA ALA A 123 10.04 23.50 -10.18
C ALA A 123 8.51 23.54 -10.13
N SER A 124 7.85 23.53 -11.29
CA SER A 124 6.39 23.53 -11.39
C SER A 124 5.80 22.25 -10.81
N LEU A 125 6.40 21.08 -11.07
CA LEU A 125 5.94 19.82 -10.51
C LEU A 125 6.08 19.78 -8.98
N VAL A 126 7.22 20.24 -8.45
CA VAL A 126 7.49 20.25 -7.00
C VAL A 126 6.57 21.23 -6.26
N ASN A 127 6.28 22.40 -6.84
CA ASN A 127 5.37 23.38 -6.22
C ASN A 127 3.90 22.92 -6.15
N ASN A 128 3.51 21.97 -7.00
CA ASN A 128 2.15 21.42 -7.02
C ASN A 128 2.04 20.05 -6.31
N SER A 129 3.10 19.61 -5.61
CA SER A 129 3.17 18.31 -4.91
C SER A 129 2.88 18.41 -3.42
#